data_AF-L1KZL4-F1
#
_entry.id   AF-L1KZL4-F1
#
_cell.length_a   1.000
_cell.length_b   1.000
_cell.length_c   1.000
_cell.angle_alpha   90.00
_cell.angle_beta   90.00
_cell.angle_gamma   90.00
#
_symmetry.space_group_name_H-M   'P 1'
#
loop_
_entity.id
_entity.type
_entity.pdbx_description
1 polymer ?
#
loop_
_entity_poly.entity_id
_entity_poly.type
_entity_poly.pdbx_seq_one_letter_code
_entity_poly.pdbx_strand_id
1 'polypeptide(L)'
;MDEAEPPPGQPENPVAPVVRQLDRTIDFLDLIGACHKFVAATGRLVPQMRGRRLSQDEREVIHKNVDRVRATCEWIVTAVDSGHLDMDEELTKLLRGE
;
A
#
# COMPACT_ATOMS: atom_id res chain seq x y z
N MET A 1 -14.37 -31.63 -41.16
CA MET A 1 -13.94 -30.23 -41.07
C MET A 1 -13.33 -30.08 -39.69
N ASP A 2 -12.09 -29.63 -39.71
CA ASP A 2 -11.03 -29.76 -38.71
C ASP A 2 -11.33 -28.98 -37.42
N GLU A 3 -11.32 -29.65 -36.26
CA GLU A 3 -11.30 -29.00 -34.95
C GLU A 3 -9.82 -28.78 -34.59
N ALA A 4 -9.34 -27.55 -34.81
CA ALA A 4 -7.95 -27.20 -34.57
C ALA A 4 -7.67 -27.15 -33.06
N GLU A 5 -6.89 -28.13 -32.59
CA GLU A 5 -6.27 -28.14 -31.27
C GLU A 5 -5.40 -26.88 -31.09
N PRO A 6 -5.50 -26.15 -29.95
CA PRO A 6 -4.69 -24.96 -29.75
C PRO A 6 -3.20 -25.33 -29.63
N PRO A 7 -2.28 -24.57 -30.26
CA PRO A 7 -0.88 -24.95 -30.32
C PRO A 7 -0.22 -24.93 -28.93
N PRO A 8 0.60 -25.94 -28.59
CA PRO A 8 1.27 -25.98 -27.30
C PRO A 8 2.45 -24.98 -27.25
N GLY A 9 2.53 -24.24 -26.15
CA GLY A 9 3.69 -23.42 -25.80
C GLY A 9 3.67 -22.02 -26.42
N GLN A 10 2.84 -21.12 -25.89
CA GLN A 10 3.08 -19.70 -26.06
C GLN A 10 4.39 -19.37 -25.32
N PRO A 11 5.43 -18.85 -26.00
CA PRO A 11 6.65 -18.47 -25.32
C PRO A 11 6.29 -17.40 -24.29
N GLU A 12 6.48 -17.73 -23.02
CA GLU A 12 6.38 -16.80 -21.91
C GLU A 12 7.18 -15.54 -22.24
N ASN A 13 6.46 -14.44 -22.47
CA ASN A 13 7.02 -13.21 -23.00
C ASN A 13 8.14 -12.72 -22.06
N PRO A 14 9.40 -12.68 -22.51
CA PRO A 14 10.54 -12.36 -21.66
C PRO A 14 10.50 -10.94 -21.09
N VAL A 15 9.63 -10.07 -21.63
CA VAL A 15 9.38 -8.71 -21.14
C VAL A 15 8.50 -8.71 -19.87
N ALA A 16 7.59 -9.68 -19.72
CA ALA A 16 6.63 -9.69 -18.62
C ALA A 16 7.27 -9.82 -17.22
N PRO A 17 8.30 -10.67 -16.99
CA PRO A 17 9.03 -10.71 -15.72
C PRO A 17 9.75 -9.39 -15.38
N VAL A 18 10.34 -8.73 -16.38
CA VAL A 18 11.08 -7.46 -16.21
C VAL A 18 10.12 -6.33 -15.82
N VAL A 19 8.98 -6.23 -16.50
CA VAL A 19 7.93 -5.25 -16.16
C VAL A 19 7.43 -5.46 -14.72
N ARG A 20 7.11 -6.70 -14.33
CA ARG A 20 6.70 -7.02 -12.94
C ARG A 20 7.76 -6.68 -11.89
N GLN A 21 9.05 -6.75 -12.23
CA GLN A 21 10.13 -6.37 -11.31
C GLN A 21 10.23 -4.85 -11.17
N LEU A 22 10.04 -4.11 -12.26
CA LEU A 22 10.02 -2.65 -12.25
C LEU A 22 8.80 -2.11 -11.49
N ASP A 23 7.60 -2.65 -11.74
CA ASP A 23 6.38 -2.25 -11.04
C ASP A 23 6.52 -2.43 -9.52
N ARG A 24 7.01 -3.61 -9.09
CA ARG A 24 7.31 -3.87 -7.66
C ARG A 24 8.34 -2.90 -7.08
N THR A 25 9.29 -2.44 -7.89
CA THR A 25 10.29 -1.45 -7.46
C THR A 25 9.66 -0.06 -7.31
N ILE A 26 8.75 0.32 -8.22
CA ILE A 26 8.00 1.59 -8.15
C ILE A 26 7.09 1.60 -6.92
N ASP A 27 6.30 0.54 -6.72
CA ASP A 27 5.39 0.44 -5.58
C ASP A 27 6.13 0.47 -4.24
N PHE A 28 7.28 -0.20 -4.17
CA PHE A 28 8.17 -0.15 -3.01
C PHE A 28 8.66 1.28 -2.74
N LEU A 29 9.17 1.98 -3.76
CA LEU A 29 9.64 3.35 -3.62
C LEU A 29 8.52 4.32 -3.26
N ASP A 30 7.31 4.10 -3.77
CA ASP A 30 6.14 4.89 -3.45
C ASP A 30 5.69 4.71 -2.00
N LEU A 31 5.70 3.48 -1.47
CA LEU A 31 5.41 3.20 -0.06
C LEU A 31 6.44 3.88 0.86
N ILE A 32 7.73 3.73 0.56
CA ILE A 32 8.81 4.41 1.31
C ILE A 32 8.64 5.94 1.21
N GLY A 33 8.36 6.46 0.03
CA GLY A 33 8.11 7.87 -0.22
C GLY A 33 6.92 8.41 0.59
N ALA A 34 5.84 7.64 0.72
CA ALA A 34 4.68 8.01 1.53
C ALA A 34 5.04 8.14 3.02
N CYS A 35 5.81 7.18 3.57
CA CYS A 35 6.31 7.27 4.95
C CYS A 35 7.15 8.53 5.18
N HIS A 36 8.10 8.81 4.27
CA HIS A 36 8.93 10.02 4.37
C HIS A 36 8.11 11.31 4.30
N LYS A 37 7.13 11.39 3.38
CA LYS A 37 6.24 12.56 3.26
C LYS A 37 5.45 12.81 4.55
N PHE A 38 4.90 11.76 5.17
CA PHE A 38 4.17 11.88 6.43
C PHE A 38 5.06 12.39 7.57
N VAL A 39 6.24 11.79 7.75
CA VAL A 39 7.19 12.18 8.80
C VAL A 39 7.67 13.62 8.60
N ALA A 40 8.04 14.00 7.37
CA ALA A 40 8.51 15.34 7.05
C ALA A 40 7.41 16.40 7.28
N ALA A 41 6.18 16.13 6.84
CA ALA A 41 5.05 17.03 7.05
C ALA A 41 4.76 17.23 8.54
N THR A 42 4.70 16.14 9.31
CA THR A 42 4.38 16.18 10.75
C THR A 42 5.49 16.86 11.55
N GLY A 43 6.75 16.55 11.25
CA GLY A 43 7.92 17.20 11.88
C GLY A 43 7.98 18.70 11.63
N ARG A 44 7.42 19.19 10.53
CA ARG A 44 7.27 20.63 10.24
C ARG A 44 6.06 21.26 10.92
N LEU A 45 4.89 20.61 10.89
CA LEU A 45 3.63 21.18 11.36
C LEU A 45 3.51 21.21 12.90
N VAL A 46 3.95 20.16 13.60
CA VAL A 46 3.83 20.08 15.06
C VAL A 46 4.58 21.23 15.77
N PRO A 47 5.82 21.59 15.40
CA PRO A 47 6.48 22.78 15.96
C PRO A 47 5.77 24.10 15.63
N GLN A 48 5.06 24.21 14.50
CA GLN A 48 4.31 25.43 14.15
C GLN A 48 3.07 25.64 15.01
N MET A 49 2.59 24.60 15.69
CA MET A 49 1.47 24.67 16.64
C MET A 49 1.91 25.13 18.05
N ARG A 50 3.21 25.34 18.27
CA ARG A 50 3.75 25.83 19.55
C ARG A 50 3.07 27.14 19.97
N GLY A 51 2.88 27.31 21.28
CA GLY A 51 2.23 28.49 21.86
C GLY A 51 0.69 28.50 21.76
N ARG A 52 0.08 27.54 21.04
CA ARG A 52 -1.38 27.35 21.02
C ARG A 52 -1.78 26.28 22.03
N ARG A 53 -2.74 26.60 22.90
CA ARG A 53 -3.44 25.55 23.68
C ARG A 53 -4.55 25.00 22.79
N LEU A 54 -4.47 23.72 22.48
CA LEU A 54 -5.56 23.04 21.80
C LEU A 54 -6.77 22.95 22.72
N SER A 55 -7.96 23.09 22.17
CA SER A 55 -9.21 22.74 22.86
C SER A 55 -9.28 21.22 23.08
N GLN A 56 -10.28 20.76 23.84
CA GLN A 56 -10.52 19.33 24.01
C GLN A 56 -10.89 18.66 22.69
N ASP A 57 -11.83 19.27 21.95
CA ASP A 57 -12.31 18.77 20.66
C ASP A 57 -11.17 18.68 19.64
N GLU A 58 -10.28 19.68 19.58
CA GLU A 58 -9.12 19.67 18.70
C GLU A 58 -8.16 18.51 19.02
N ARG A 59 -7.93 18.23 20.32
CA ARG A 59 -7.13 17.08 20.74
C ARG A 59 -7.78 15.77 20.32
N GLU A 60 -9.08 15.61 20.54
CA GLU A 60 -9.81 14.39 20.19
C GLU A 60 -9.77 14.11 18.68
N VAL A 61 -9.92 15.14 17.85
CA VAL A 61 -9.76 15.02 16.40
C VAL A 61 -8.34 14.58 16.02
N ILE A 62 -7.31 15.18 16.64
CA ILE A 62 -5.92 14.79 16.39
C ILE A 62 -5.68 13.34 16.81
N HIS A 63 -6.13 12.94 18.00
CA HIS A 63 -6.01 11.57 18.50
C HIS A 63 -6.63 10.56 17.54
N LYS A 64 -7.89 10.77 17.12
CA LYS A 64 -8.56 9.88 16.17
C LYS A 64 -7.79 9.70 14.86
N ASN A 65 -7.19 10.78 14.34
CA ASN A 65 -6.39 10.71 13.11
C ASN A 65 -5.07 9.97 13.34
N VAL A 66 -4.39 10.22 14.46
CA VAL A 66 -3.15 9.53 14.83
C VAL A 66 -3.41 8.04 15.05
N ASP A 67 -4.52 7.66 15.66
CA ASP A 67 -4.89 6.25 15.88
C ASP A 67 -5.12 5.54 14.55
N ARG A 68 -5.76 6.21 13.58
CA ARG A 68 -5.88 5.67 12.22
C ARG A 68 -4.54 5.46 11.55
N VAL A 69 -3.61 6.42 11.67
CA VAL A 69 -2.24 6.27 11.13
C VAL A 69 -1.53 5.09 11.79
N ARG A 70 -1.64 4.91 13.11
CA ARG A 70 -1.06 3.77 13.82
C ARG A 70 -1.60 2.44 13.31
N ALA A 71 -2.92 2.33 13.17
CA ALA A 71 -3.54 1.12 12.62
C ALA A 71 -3.07 0.83 11.18
N THR A 72 -2.92 1.86 10.33
CA THR A 72 -2.34 1.68 8.99
C THR A 72 -0.88 1.22 9.06
N CYS A 73 -0.07 1.76 9.97
CA CYS A 73 1.31 1.31 10.15
C CYS A 73 1.38 -0.15 10.60
N GLU A 74 0.53 -0.57 11.55
CA GLU A 74 0.43 -1.97 11.99
C GLU A 74 0.04 -2.90 10.84
N TRP A 75 -0.90 -2.47 9.99
CA TRP A 75 -1.26 -3.21 8.79
C TRP A 75 -0.11 -3.32 7.79
N ILE A 76 0.64 -2.23 7.54
CA ILE A 76 1.83 -2.25 6.67
C ILE A 76 2.86 -3.27 7.19
N VAL A 77 3.15 -3.25 8.49
CA VAL A 77 4.09 -4.20 9.12
C VAL A 77 3.59 -5.63 8.91
N THR A 78 2.30 -5.89 9.16
CA THR A 78 1.70 -7.21 8.96
C THR A 78 1.81 -7.67 7.50
N ALA A 79 1.54 -6.79 6.54
CA ALA A 79 1.59 -7.11 5.12
C ALA A 79 3.03 -7.39 4.64
N VAL A 80 3.99 -6.59 5.10
CA VAL A 80 5.42 -6.77 4.77
C VAL A 80 5.97 -8.05 5.40
N ASP A 81 5.70 -8.29 6.69
CA ASP A 81 6.22 -9.44 7.42
C ASP A 81 5.61 -10.76 6.94
N SER A 82 4.33 -10.74 6.54
CA SER A 82 3.68 -11.92 5.96
C SER A 82 4.13 -12.20 4.53
N GLY A 83 4.68 -11.22 3.81
CA GLY A 83 5.01 -11.32 2.39
C GLY A 83 3.78 -11.40 1.47
N HIS A 84 2.57 -11.30 2.02
CA HIS A 84 1.30 -11.32 1.28
C HIS A 84 0.90 -9.88 0.95
N LEU A 85 1.64 -9.26 0.03
CA LEU A 85 1.34 -7.91 -0.48
C LEU A 85 0.24 -7.93 -1.55
N ASP A 86 -0.13 -9.12 -2.04
CA ASP A 86 -1.08 -9.37 -3.12
C ASP A 86 -2.54 -9.43 -2.62
N MET A 87 -2.91 -8.58 -1.66
CA MET A 87 -4.29 -8.47 -1.13
C MET A 87 -5.32 -7.99 -2.19
N ASP A 88 -4.96 -7.93 -3.47
CA ASP A 88 -5.89 -7.76 -4.57
C ASP A 88 -6.47 -9.10 -5.07
N GLU A 89 -5.73 -10.21 -5.02
CA GLU A 89 -6.26 -11.50 -5.48
C GLU A 89 -7.27 -12.11 -4.51
N GLU A 90 -7.01 -12.04 -3.20
CA GLU A 90 -7.93 -12.56 -2.18
C GLU A 90 -9.17 -11.67 -2.03
N LEU A 91 -9.05 -10.35 -2.17
CA LEU A 91 -10.20 -9.45 -2.23
C LEU A 91 -11.02 -9.68 -3.51
N THR A 92 -10.36 -9.95 -4.64
CA THR A 92 -11.04 -10.27 -5.90
C THR A 92 -11.76 -11.61 -5.85
N LYS A 93 -11.20 -12.63 -5.21
CA LYS A 93 -11.87 -13.93 -4.97
C LYS A 93 -13.07 -13.79 -4.05
N LEU A 94 -12.92 -13.05 -2.95
CA LEU A 94 -14.00 -12.77 -1.99
C LEU A 94 -15.14 -11.95 -2.62
N LEU A 95 -14.83 -11.06 -3.58
CA LEU A 95 -15.83 -10.32 -4.36
C LEU A 95 -16.43 -11.13 -5.54
N ARG A 96 -15.77 -12.21 -5.99
CA ARG A 96 -16.27 -13.14 -7.03
C ARG A 96 -17.07 -14.32 -6.47
N GLY A 97 -17.01 -14.55 -5.16
CA GLY A 97 -17.85 -15.55 -4.48
C GLY A 97 -17.36 -16.99 -4.58
N GLU A 98 -16.04 -17.20 -4.61
CA GLU A 98 -15.41 -18.51 -4.35
C GLU A 98 -14.78 -18.54 -2.96
#